data_AF-A0A2H1IRR4-F1
#
_entry.id   AF-A0A2H1IRR4-F1
#
_cell.length_a   1.000
_cell.length_b   1.000
_cell.length_c   1.000
_cell.angle_alpha   90.00
_cell.angle_beta   90.00
_cell.angle_gamma   90.00
#
_symmetry.space_group_name_H-M   'P 1'
#
loop_
_entity.id
_entity.type
_entity.pdbx_description
1 polymer ?
#
loop_
_entity_poly.entity_id
_entity_poly.type
_entity_poly.pdbx_seq_one_letter_code
_entity_poly.pdbx_strand_id
1 'polypeptide(L)'
;MKIFALATAIVDGTEEAAELRLADYTRYVDTESALSLFGGWTGVDLSGTKPDDPLEHVATEANQFALASFTTLAGDRTWTIRDLAEFVAIGGRGPVITGSPATIADELERWMSEADIDGFNIAAAVRPADAERFTKYVSPELRRRGLLPEPVECATAREQLTGQGPHLADDHKGAGFRLGANALV
;
A
#
# COMPACT_ATOMS: atom_id res chain seq x y z
N MET A 1 4.43 -12.27 -15.45
CA MET A 1 3.48 -11.32 -14.82
C MET A 1 4.22 -10.61 -13.70
N LYS A 2 3.89 -9.34 -13.40
CA LYS A 2 4.46 -8.62 -12.26
C LYS A 2 3.34 -8.23 -11.30
N ILE A 3 3.51 -8.47 -10.00
CA ILE A 3 2.51 -8.25 -8.96
C ILE A 3 3.04 -7.21 -7.97
N PHE A 4 2.24 -6.17 -7.73
CA PHE A 4 2.57 -5.08 -6.83
C PHE A 4 1.54 -4.98 -5.70
N ALA A 5 2.01 -5.02 -4.45
CA ALA A 5 1.16 -4.78 -3.29
C ALA A 5 1.10 -3.29 -2.94
N LEU A 6 -0.02 -2.82 -2.42
CA LEU A 6 -0.11 -1.48 -1.84
C LEU A 6 0.54 -1.48 -0.45
N ALA A 7 1.33 -0.47 -0.12
CA ALA A 7 1.80 -0.24 1.24
C ALA A 7 1.95 1.27 1.50
N THR A 8 1.59 1.73 2.69
CA THR A 8 1.92 3.08 3.18
C THR A 8 3.08 2.96 4.16
N ALA A 9 4.16 3.70 3.93
CA ALA A 9 5.34 3.69 4.81
C ALA A 9 5.49 5.03 5.53
N ILE A 10 5.37 5.02 6.87
CA ILE A 10 5.65 6.18 7.73
C ILE A 10 7.03 5.98 8.33
N VAL A 11 8.03 6.67 7.76
CA VAL A 11 9.44 6.48 8.12
C VAL A 11 10.10 7.74 8.65
N ASP A 12 11.01 7.55 9.62
CA ASP A 12 12.01 8.52 10.03
C ASP A 12 13.33 7.82 10.40
N GLY A 13 14.31 8.58 10.90
CA GLY A 13 15.62 8.06 11.27
C GLY A 13 15.62 7.06 12.43
N THR A 14 14.57 7.03 13.26
CA THR A 14 14.40 6.07 14.37
C THR A 14 12.94 5.60 14.45
N GLU A 15 12.71 4.53 15.20
CA GLU A 15 11.35 4.03 15.49
C GLU A 15 10.49 5.11 16.13
N GLU A 16 10.99 5.73 17.20
CA GLU A 16 10.24 6.70 17.99
C GLU A 16 9.88 7.93 17.16
N ALA A 17 10.78 8.38 16.29
CA ALA A 17 10.51 9.51 15.39
C ALA A 17 9.45 9.16 14.33
N ALA A 18 9.41 7.92 13.85
CA ALA A 18 8.37 7.46 12.93
C ALA A 18 7.01 7.33 13.63
N GLU A 19 6.98 6.79 14.85
CA GLU A 19 5.77 6.72 15.68
C GLU A 19 5.20 8.09 16.01
N LEU A 20 6.05 9.05 16.38
CA LEU A 20 5.63 10.44 16.63
C LEU A 20 5.04 11.08 15.38
N ARG A 21 5.57 10.76 14.19
CA ARG A 21 5.01 11.23 12.92
C ARG A 21 3.66 10.61 12.63
N LEU A 22 3.50 9.31 12.84
CA LEU A 22 2.20 8.65 12.70
C LEU A 22 1.18 9.28 13.65
N ALA A 23 1.55 9.44 14.92
CA ALA A 23 0.69 10.07 15.93
C ALA A 23 0.31 11.51 15.54
N ASP A 24 1.24 12.29 14.96
CA ASP A 24 0.93 13.62 14.46
C ASP A 24 -0.08 13.57 13.30
N TYR A 25 0.11 12.67 12.34
CA TYR A 25 -0.81 12.49 11.21
C TYR A 25 -2.21 12.08 11.66
N THR A 26 -2.29 11.16 12.62
CA THR A 26 -3.55 10.70 13.21
C THR A 26 -4.39 11.86 13.79
N ARG A 27 -3.75 12.90 14.33
CA ARG A 27 -4.47 14.08 14.88
C ARG A 27 -5.23 14.88 13.83
N TYR A 28 -4.86 14.74 12.56
CA TYR A 28 -5.50 15.43 11.44
C TYR A 28 -6.53 14.56 10.71
N VAL A 29 -6.79 13.34 11.21
CA VAL A 29 -7.79 12.45 10.62
C VAL A 29 -9.19 13.01 10.83
N ASP A 30 -9.89 13.26 9.72
CA ASP A 30 -11.31 13.54 9.72
C ASP A 30 -12.10 12.23 9.61
N THR A 31 -12.74 11.85 10.72
CA THR A 31 -13.47 10.57 10.82
C THR A 31 -14.59 10.47 9.79
N GLU A 32 -15.36 11.54 9.58
CA GLU A 32 -16.51 11.54 8.66
C GLU A 32 -16.07 11.30 7.21
N SER A 33 -15.02 11.97 6.77
CA SER A 33 -14.44 11.81 5.43
C SER A 33 -13.86 10.41 5.24
N ALA A 34 -13.17 9.86 6.25
CA ALA A 34 -12.61 8.51 6.18
C ALA A 34 -13.72 7.45 6.07
N LEU A 35 -14.80 7.58 6.84
CA LEU A 35 -15.94 6.66 6.76
C LEU A 35 -16.72 6.81 5.45
N SER A 36 -16.81 8.02 4.90
CA SER A 36 -17.41 8.24 3.57
C SER A 36 -16.62 7.54 2.47
N LEU A 37 -15.29 7.60 2.53
CA LEU A 37 -14.42 6.88 1.61
C LEU A 37 -14.57 5.37 1.76
N PHE A 38 -14.61 4.88 2.99
CA PHE A 38 -14.84 3.48 3.30
C PHE A 38 -16.17 2.98 2.74
N GLY A 39 -17.26 3.71 2.97
CA GLY A 39 -18.58 3.39 2.43
C GLY A 39 -18.61 3.39 0.90
N GLY A 40 -17.90 4.32 0.25
CA GLY A 40 -17.76 4.35 -1.20
C GLY A 40 -17.09 3.10 -1.79
N TRP A 41 -16.11 2.51 -1.09
CA TRP A 41 -15.41 1.30 -1.56
C TRP A 41 -16.11 -0.01 -1.20
N THR A 42 -16.90 -0.01 -0.14
CA THR A 42 -17.45 -1.24 0.47
C THR A 42 -18.96 -1.36 0.34
N GLY A 43 -19.66 -0.25 0.13
CA GLY A 43 -21.12 -0.17 0.23
C GLY A 43 -21.64 -0.17 1.68
N VAL A 44 -20.76 -0.18 2.68
CA VAL A 44 -21.13 -0.18 4.09
C VAL A 44 -21.36 1.25 4.57
N ASP A 45 -22.60 1.54 4.96
CA ASP A 45 -22.94 2.81 5.58
C ASP A 45 -22.67 2.75 7.09
N LEU A 46 -21.72 3.57 7.55
CA LEU A 46 -21.38 3.74 8.97
C LEU A 46 -21.85 5.11 9.50
N SER A 47 -22.69 5.81 8.76
CA SER A 47 -23.27 7.07 9.20
C SER A 47 -24.08 6.87 10.50
N GLY A 48 -24.00 7.85 11.39
CA GLY A 48 -24.69 7.82 12.70
C GLY A 48 -24.01 6.96 13.78
N THR A 49 -22.92 6.27 13.48
CA THR A 49 -22.07 5.62 14.50
C THR A 49 -21.23 6.64 15.26
N LYS A 50 -20.84 6.31 16.50
CA LYS A 50 -19.91 7.13 17.28
C LYS A 50 -18.48 6.61 17.12
N PRO A 51 -17.46 7.48 17.19
CA PRO A 51 -16.06 7.08 17.04
C PRO A 51 -15.63 5.93 17.96
N ASP A 52 -16.13 5.89 19.20
CA ASP A 52 -15.72 4.90 20.19
C ASP A 52 -16.63 3.66 20.20
N ASP A 53 -17.61 3.58 19.29
CA ASP A 53 -18.46 2.39 19.15
C ASP A 53 -17.59 1.21 18.68
N PRO A 54 -17.72 0.01 19.27
CA PRO A 54 -16.99 -1.15 18.80
C PRO A 54 -17.52 -1.61 17.45
N LEU A 55 -16.62 -1.90 16.51
CA LEU A 55 -16.94 -2.21 15.13
C LEU A 55 -17.77 -3.50 14.97
N GLU A 56 -17.61 -4.46 15.88
CA GLU A 56 -18.40 -5.70 15.93
C GLU A 56 -19.91 -5.47 16.11
N HIS A 57 -20.30 -4.37 16.78
CA HIS A 57 -21.71 -4.03 16.98
C HIS A 57 -22.37 -3.49 15.70
N VAL A 58 -21.56 -3.11 14.71
CA VAL A 58 -22.03 -2.52 13.44
C VAL A 58 -21.83 -3.49 12.27
N ALA A 59 -20.94 -4.47 12.42
CA ALA A 59 -20.65 -5.48 11.41
C ALA A 59 -21.78 -6.52 11.30
N THR A 60 -22.59 -6.42 10.24
CA THR A 60 -23.53 -7.47 9.83
C THR A 60 -22.82 -8.57 9.04
N GLU A 61 -23.39 -9.78 8.92
CA GLU A 61 -22.80 -10.84 8.08
C GLU A 61 -22.55 -10.39 6.62
N ALA A 62 -23.40 -9.50 6.10
CA ALA A 62 -23.25 -8.93 4.76
C ALA A 62 -22.00 -8.03 4.63
N ASN A 63 -21.61 -7.35 5.72
CA ASN A 63 -20.53 -6.37 5.72
C ASN A 63 -19.22 -6.91 6.32
N GLN A 64 -19.26 -8.06 6.98
CA GLN A 64 -18.08 -8.67 7.61
C GLN A 64 -16.94 -8.93 6.62
N PHE A 65 -17.22 -9.41 5.41
CA PHE A 65 -16.18 -9.60 4.40
C PHE A 65 -15.50 -8.29 3.98
N ALA A 66 -16.28 -7.21 3.90
CA ALA A 66 -15.76 -5.89 3.55
C ALA A 66 -14.92 -5.27 4.68
N LEU A 67 -15.22 -5.60 5.93
CA LEU A 67 -14.46 -5.16 7.10
C LEU A 67 -13.24 -6.03 7.37
N ALA A 68 -13.30 -7.33 7.05
CA ALA A 68 -12.24 -8.29 7.33
C ALA A 68 -10.89 -7.92 6.70
N SER A 69 -10.88 -7.30 5.51
CA SER A 69 -9.63 -6.83 4.88
C SER A 69 -8.94 -5.70 5.63
N PHE A 70 -9.64 -5.03 6.55
CA PHE A 70 -9.11 -3.92 7.36
C PHE A 70 -8.86 -4.36 8.81
N THR A 71 -9.68 -5.28 9.32
CA THR A 71 -9.66 -5.68 10.73
C THR A 71 -8.88 -6.96 11.01
N THR A 72 -8.48 -7.73 10.01
CA THR A 72 -7.63 -8.92 10.23
C THR A 72 -6.28 -8.58 10.87
N LEU A 73 -5.86 -7.32 10.80
CA LEU A 73 -4.69 -6.77 11.49
C LEU A 73 -4.90 -6.56 13.00
N ALA A 74 -6.12 -6.69 13.51
CA ALA A 74 -6.48 -6.43 14.90
C ALA A 74 -5.93 -7.44 15.91
N GLY A 75 -5.60 -8.65 15.46
CA GLY A 75 -5.39 -9.79 16.35
C GLY A 75 -6.61 -9.97 17.27
N ASP A 76 -6.37 -10.01 18.58
CA ASP A 76 -7.40 -10.17 19.60
C ASP A 76 -8.03 -8.84 20.07
N ARG A 77 -7.63 -7.68 19.51
CA ARG A 77 -8.16 -6.37 19.94
C ARG A 77 -9.50 -6.06 19.25
N THR A 78 -10.46 -5.53 20.01
CA THR A 78 -11.68 -4.97 19.42
C THR A 78 -11.38 -3.61 18.81
N TRP A 79 -11.64 -3.44 17.51
CA TRP A 79 -11.53 -2.14 16.84
C TRP A 79 -12.74 -1.27 17.12
N THR A 80 -12.51 0.03 17.22
CA THR A 80 -13.55 1.07 17.22
C THR A 80 -13.76 1.66 15.82
N ILE A 81 -14.83 2.43 15.63
CA ILE A 81 -15.05 3.22 14.40
C ILE A 81 -13.89 4.20 14.16
N ARG A 82 -13.31 4.76 15.22
CA ARG A 82 -12.13 5.62 15.15
C ARG A 82 -10.92 4.87 14.61
N ASP A 83 -10.63 3.68 15.11
CA ASP A 83 -9.51 2.86 14.60
C ASP A 83 -9.65 2.59 13.10
N LEU A 84 -10.86 2.26 12.65
CA LEU A 84 -11.16 2.07 11.23
C LEU A 84 -10.91 3.35 10.43
N ALA A 85 -11.39 4.49 10.92
CA ALA A 85 -11.22 5.77 10.25
C ALA A 85 -9.74 6.19 10.16
N GLU A 86 -8.97 6.02 11.22
CA GLU A 86 -7.52 6.31 11.23
C GLU A 86 -6.77 5.41 10.25
N PHE A 87 -7.08 4.11 10.22
CA PHE A 87 -6.50 3.18 9.27
C PHE A 87 -6.85 3.55 7.82
N VAL A 88 -8.13 3.83 7.53
CA VAL A 88 -8.58 4.19 6.19
C VAL A 88 -8.00 5.53 5.73
N ALA A 89 -7.90 6.52 6.62
CA ALA A 89 -7.37 7.83 6.28
C ALA A 89 -5.88 7.79 5.89
N ILE A 90 -5.08 6.94 6.55
CA ILE A 90 -3.62 6.89 6.36
C ILE A 90 -3.22 5.77 5.39
N GLY A 91 -3.76 4.57 5.58
CA GLY A 91 -3.45 3.37 4.78
C GLY A 91 -4.37 3.18 3.57
N GLY A 92 -5.53 3.83 3.55
CA GLY A 92 -6.57 3.52 2.58
C GLY A 92 -7.04 2.08 2.77
N ARG A 93 -6.61 1.19 1.86
CA ARG A 93 -6.85 -0.26 1.89
C ARG A 93 -5.60 -1.09 2.13
N GLY A 94 -4.43 -0.46 2.19
CA GLY A 94 -3.15 -1.13 2.36
C GLY A 94 -2.67 -1.08 3.81
N PRO A 95 -1.71 -1.94 4.18
CA PRO A 95 -1.05 -1.86 5.47
C PRO A 95 -0.31 -0.52 5.63
N VAL A 96 -0.27 -0.03 6.87
CA VAL A 96 0.56 1.09 7.28
C VAL A 96 1.76 0.50 8.04
N ILE A 97 2.94 0.61 7.46
CA ILE A 97 4.19 0.18 8.08
C ILE A 97 4.85 1.43 8.64
N THR A 98 5.11 1.44 9.93
CA THR A 98 5.70 2.59 10.62
C THR A 98 6.98 2.15 11.30
N GLY A 99 8.05 2.93 11.13
CA GLY A 99 9.27 2.66 11.86
C GLY A 99 10.55 3.23 11.27
N SER A 100 11.68 2.70 11.73
CA SER A 100 13.01 3.02 11.22
C SER A 100 13.22 2.49 9.80
N PRO A 101 14.29 2.91 9.09
CA PRO A 101 14.55 2.44 7.74
C PRO A 101 14.75 0.92 7.66
N ALA A 102 15.36 0.34 8.70
CA ALA A 102 15.56 -1.10 8.81
C ALA A 102 14.23 -1.84 8.96
N THR A 103 13.35 -1.38 9.84
CA THR A 103 12.02 -1.97 10.06
C THR A 103 11.16 -1.92 8.80
N ILE A 104 11.14 -0.80 8.08
CA ILE A 104 10.42 -0.72 6.80
C ILE A 104 11.03 -1.72 5.81
N ALA A 105 12.35 -1.78 5.67
CA ALA A 105 13.01 -2.69 4.74
C ALA A 105 12.78 -4.17 5.11
N ASP A 106 12.83 -4.53 6.39
CA ASP A 106 12.56 -5.87 6.90
C ASP A 106 11.14 -6.32 6.55
N GLU A 107 10.14 -5.46 6.74
CA GLU A 107 8.75 -5.80 6.39
C GLU A 107 8.54 -5.92 4.88
N LEU A 108 9.11 -5.01 4.08
CA LEU A 108 9.00 -5.12 2.62
C LEU A 108 9.68 -6.40 2.10
N GLU A 109 10.85 -6.75 2.65
CA GLU A 109 11.57 -7.99 2.32
C GLU A 109 10.78 -9.23 2.74
N ARG A 110 10.21 -9.24 3.94
CA ARG A 110 9.36 -10.32 4.42
C ARG A 110 8.20 -10.59 3.47
N TRP A 111 7.46 -9.55 3.08
CA TRP A 111 6.35 -9.66 2.14
C TRP A 111 6.78 -10.18 0.77
N MET A 112 7.93 -9.72 0.24
CA MET A 112 8.47 -10.25 -1.02
C MET A 112 8.78 -11.75 -0.89
N SER A 113 9.36 -12.18 0.23
CA SER A 113 9.74 -13.58 0.44
C SER A 113 8.56 -14.53 0.71
N GLU A 114 7.55 -14.06 1.44
CA GLU A 114 6.42 -14.89 1.90
C GLU A 114 5.25 -14.89 0.91
N ALA A 115 5.03 -13.77 0.21
CA ALA A 115 3.88 -13.60 -0.69
C ALA A 115 4.24 -13.63 -2.19
N ASP A 116 5.52 -13.78 -2.54
CA ASP A 116 6.02 -13.84 -3.92
C ASP A 116 5.54 -12.64 -4.79
N ILE A 117 5.58 -11.44 -4.21
CA ILE A 117 5.28 -10.19 -4.91
C ILE A 117 6.55 -9.57 -5.50
N ASP A 118 6.41 -8.88 -6.64
CA ASP A 118 7.54 -8.27 -7.35
C ASP A 118 7.88 -6.86 -6.86
N GLY A 119 7.03 -6.27 -6.03
CA GLY A 119 7.29 -4.96 -5.44
C GLY A 119 6.05 -4.31 -4.84
N PHE A 120 6.14 -3.00 -4.65
CA PHE A 120 5.14 -2.23 -3.94
C PHE A 120 4.74 -0.96 -4.68
N ASN A 121 3.46 -0.64 -4.63
CA ASN A 121 2.93 0.70 -4.84
C ASN A 121 3.01 1.44 -3.50
N ILE A 122 4.05 2.25 -3.31
CA ILE A 122 4.25 3.01 -2.08
C ILE A 122 3.31 4.23 -2.06
N ALA A 123 2.33 4.19 -1.17
CA ALA A 123 1.42 5.30 -0.90
C ALA A 123 2.00 6.28 0.13
N ALA A 124 1.40 7.47 0.18
CA ALA A 124 1.79 8.56 1.06
C ALA A 124 0.56 9.10 1.77
N ALA A 125 0.67 9.29 3.09
CA ALA A 125 -0.33 9.97 3.90
C ALA A 125 -0.24 11.48 3.65
N VAL A 126 0.98 12.01 3.62
CA VAL A 126 1.28 13.42 3.34
C VAL A 126 2.25 13.54 2.17
N ARG A 127 1.80 14.24 1.12
CA ARG A 127 2.61 14.50 -0.08
C ARG A 127 3.16 15.94 -0.06
N PRO A 128 4.41 16.17 -0.50
CA PRO A 128 5.40 15.17 -0.96
C PRO A 128 6.22 14.51 0.16
N ALA A 129 6.03 14.94 1.41
CA ALA A 129 6.90 14.64 2.55
C ALA A 129 7.22 13.14 2.74
N ASP A 130 6.23 12.25 2.61
CA ASP A 130 6.47 10.82 2.82
C ASP A 130 7.32 10.19 1.72
N ALA A 131 7.12 10.60 0.47
CA ALA A 131 7.92 10.12 -0.66
C ALA A 131 9.38 10.58 -0.55
N GLU A 132 9.61 11.82 -0.13
CA GLU A 132 10.94 12.36 0.13
C GLU A 132 11.64 11.58 1.26
N ARG A 133 10.93 11.28 2.34
CA ARG A 133 11.45 10.50 3.46
C ARG A 133 11.75 9.06 3.08
N PHE A 134 10.86 8.40 2.34
CA PHE A 134 11.12 7.05 1.83
C PHE A 134 12.38 7.03 0.95
N THR A 135 12.52 8.01 0.07
CA THR A 135 13.71 8.15 -0.80
C THR A 135 14.97 8.40 0.02
N LYS A 136 14.88 9.25 1.05
CA LYS A 136 16.02 9.61 1.92
C LYS A 136 16.47 8.45 2.81
N TYR A 137 15.52 7.72 3.39
CA TYR A 137 15.79 6.78 4.47
C TYR A 137 15.74 5.31 4.02
N VAL A 138 14.69 4.91 3.31
CA VAL A 138 14.42 3.50 2.98
C VAL A 138 15.15 3.07 1.70
N SER A 139 15.16 3.92 0.67
CA SER A 139 15.78 3.55 -0.62
C SER A 139 17.27 3.19 -0.50
N PRO A 140 18.11 3.90 0.28
CA PRO A 140 19.50 3.49 0.51
C PRO A 140 19.63 2.15 1.22
N GLU A 141 18.73 1.86 2.18
CA GLU A 141 18.73 0.60 2.91
C GLU A 141 18.33 -0.58 2.03
N LEU A 142 17.30 -0.42 1.19
CA LEU A 142 16.91 -1.43 0.20
C LEU A 142 18.02 -1.70 -0.82
N ARG A 143 18.70 -0.65 -1.30
CA ARG A 143 19.88 -0.80 -2.18
C ARG A 143 21.01 -1.56 -1.50
N ARG A 144 21.32 -1.23 -0.23
CA ARG A 144 22.36 -1.92 0.56
C ARG A 144 22.09 -3.42 0.67
N ARG A 145 20.81 -3.82 0.74
CA ARG A 145 20.35 -5.21 0.77
C ARG A 145 20.24 -5.86 -0.61
N GLY A 146 20.44 -5.11 -1.69
CA GLY A 146 20.27 -5.61 -3.06
C GLY A 146 18.81 -5.78 -3.49
N LEU A 147 17.85 -5.22 -2.75
CA LEU A 147 16.41 -5.30 -3.01
C LEU A 147 15.91 -4.20 -3.96
N LEU A 148 16.67 -3.12 -4.11
CA LEU A 148 16.37 -2.02 -5.04
C LEU A 148 17.53 -1.85 -6.02
N PRO A 149 17.41 -2.32 -7.27
CA PRO A 149 18.46 -2.16 -8.27
C PRO A 149 18.60 -0.70 -8.71
N GLU A 150 19.81 -0.32 -9.12
CA GLU A 150 20.00 0.98 -9.78
C GLU A 150 19.35 0.99 -11.15
N PRO A 151 18.84 2.16 -11.59
CA PRO A 151 18.18 2.23 -12.86
C PRO A 151 19.16 2.03 -14.02
N VAL A 152 18.79 1.21 -15.00
CA VAL A 152 19.54 1.04 -16.25
C VAL A 152 19.35 2.28 -17.12
N GLU A 153 20.45 2.95 -17.46
CA GLU A 153 20.42 4.11 -18.35
C GLU A 153 19.80 3.76 -19.70
N CYS A 154 19.02 4.69 -20.26
CA CYS A 154 18.33 4.57 -21.55
C CYS A 154 17.33 3.40 -21.68
N ALA A 155 17.00 2.69 -20.60
CA ALA A 155 15.96 1.67 -20.62
C ALA A 155 14.56 2.32 -20.62
N THR A 156 13.64 1.72 -21.37
CA THR A 156 12.21 2.01 -21.25
C THR A 156 11.66 1.48 -19.92
N ALA A 157 10.52 2.00 -19.48
CA ALA A 157 9.86 1.50 -18.27
C ALA A 157 9.56 -0.01 -18.33
N ARG A 158 9.28 -0.57 -19.52
CA ARG A 158 9.07 -2.01 -19.69
C ARG A 158 10.36 -2.80 -19.49
N GLU A 159 11.46 -2.36 -20.09
CA GLU A 159 12.77 -2.98 -19.91
C GLU A 159 13.19 -2.96 -18.45
N GLN A 160 13.01 -1.81 -17.78
CA GLN A 160 13.27 -1.66 -16.36
C GLN A 160 12.45 -2.64 -15.49
N LEU A 161 11.16 -2.77 -15.79
CA LEU A 161 10.20 -3.53 -14.99
C LEU A 161 10.27 -5.04 -15.24
N THR A 162 10.53 -5.43 -16.47
CA THR A 162 10.40 -6.84 -16.91
C THR A 162 11.72 -7.50 -17.28
N GLY A 163 12.77 -6.71 -17.51
CA GLY A 163 14.03 -7.19 -18.08
C GLY A 163 13.89 -7.67 -19.54
N GLN A 164 12.72 -7.50 -20.15
CA GLN A 164 12.44 -7.86 -21.55
C GLN A 164 12.56 -6.64 -22.45
N GLY A 165 12.42 -6.82 -23.77
CA GLY A 165 12.52 -5.73 -24.72
C GLY A 165 11.47 -4.61 -24.55
N PRO A 166 11.58 -3.54 -25.35
CA PRO A 166 10.76 -2.34 -25.22
C PRO A 166 9.30 -2.54 -25.68
N HIS A 167 8.96 -3.72 -26.20
CA HIS A 167 7.63 -4.08 -26.69
C HIS A 167 7.00 -5.21 -25.86
N LEU A 168 5.69 -5.40 -26.02
CA LEU A 168 4.97 -6.48 -25.35
C LEU A 168 5.63 -7.86 -25.64
N ALA A 169 5.54 -8.82 -24.72
CA ALA A 169 5.99 -10.18 -25.03
C ALA A 169 5.06 -10.82 -26.08
N ASP A 170 5.53 -11.84 -26.80
CA ASP A 170 4.77 -12.46 -27.90
C ASP A 170 3.53 -13.23 -27.42
N ASP A 171 3.53 -13.67 -26.16
CA ASP A 171 2.39 -14.29 -25.48
C ASP A 171 1.36 -13.28 -24.96
N HIS A 172 1.66 -11.99 -24.99
CA HIS A 172 0.73 -10.94 -24.59
C HIS A 172 -0.30 -10.68 -25.69
N LYS A 173 -1.60 -10.64 -25.36
CA LYS A 173 -2.70 -10.45 -26.33
C LYS A 173 -2.50 -9.27 -27.28
N GLY A 174 -1.96 -8.17 -26.77
CA GLY A 174 -1.63 -6.98 -27.56
C GLY A 174 -0.59 -7.21 -28.68
N ALA A 175 0.30 -8.20 -28.57
CA ALA A 175 1.28 -8.51 -29.59
C ALA A 175 0.64 -9.03 -30.89
N GLY A 176 -0.54 -9.67 -30.80
CA GLY A 176 -1.30 -10.13 -31.97
C GLY A 176 -1.84 -9.01 -32.87
N PHE A 177 -1.79 -7.76 -32.43
CA PHE A 177 -2.20 -6.58 -33.21
C PHE A 177 -1.03 -5.84 -33.87
N ARG A 178 0.20 -6.38 -33.78
CA ARG A 178 1.36 -5.82 -34.48
C ARG A 178 1.17 -5.97 -36.00
N LEU A 179 1.33 -4.86 -36.71
CA LEU A 179 1.33 -4.88 -38.18
C LEU A 179 2.46 -5.80 -38.67
N GLY A 180 2.09 -6.87 -39.37
CA GLY A 180 3.02 -7.89 -39.89
C GLY A 180 3.16 -9.17 -39.05
N ALA A 181 2.58 -9.24 -37.85
CA ALA A 181 2.63 -10.46 -37.01
C ALA A 181 1.57 -11.52 -37.38
N ASN A 182 0.56 -11.14 -38.18
CA ASN A 182 -0.31 -12.03 -38.94
C ASN A 182 -0.94 -11.21 -40.07
N ALA A 183 -0.38 -11.30 -41.27
CA ALA A 183 -1.10 -10.88 -42.47
C ALA A 183 -2.16 -11.96 -42.79
N LEU A 184 -3.31 -11.88 -42.14
CA LEU A 184 -4.54 -12.43 -42.65
C LEU A 184 -5.47 -11.24 -42.93
N VAL A 185 -5.66 -10.99 -44.23
CA VAL A 185 -6.77 -10.22 -44.79
C VAL A 185 -8.09 -10.90 -44.42
#